data_AF-A0AAF3ENE4-F1
#
_entry.id   AF-A0AAF3ENE4-F1
#
_cell.length_a   1.000
_cell.length_b   1.000
_cell.length_c   1.000
_cell.angle_alpha   90.00
_cell.angle_beta   90.00
_cell.angle_gamma   90.00
#
_symmetry.space_group_name_H-M   'P 1'
#
loop_
_entity.id
_entity.type
_entity.pdbx_description
1 polymer ?
#
loop_
_entity_poly.entity_id
_entity_poly.type
_entity_poly.pdbx_seq_one_letter_code
_entity_poly.pdbx_strand_id
1 'polypeptide(L)'
;MKYLIALIALSTVVLTQRPTGPQPTYSPCQICYYIVSQAEHHLHRGRVEKGELQIALLEECESLRRYQGYQAVQTCVQMVDDNINTILNDVNANKNVTTICQDISQC
;
A
#
# COMPACT_ATOMS: atom_id res chain seq x y z
N MET A 1 26.52 34.83 -54.77
CA MET A 1 25.30 34.20 -54.25
C MET A 1 25.74 32.91 -53.57
N LYS A 2 26.07 32.89 -52.27
CA LYS A 2 25.23 33.14 -51.08
C LYS A 2 24.31 31.96 -50.77
N TYR A 3 24.87 30.81 -50.41
CA TYR A 3 24.18 29.86 -49.53
C TYR A 3 25.18 29.29 -48.53
N LEU A 4 25.10 29.85 -47.33
CA LEU A 4 25.75 29.38 -46.12
C LEU A 4 25.44 27.90 -45.91
N ILE A 5 26.49 27.14 -45.60
CA ILE A 5 26.41 25.81 -45.01
C ILE A 5 25.83 25.98 -43.60
N ALA A 6 24.53 25.74 -43.44
CA ALA A 6 23.89 25.69 -42.14
C ALA A 6 24.17 24.32 -41.50
N LEU A 7 25.16 24.31 -40.61
CA LEU A 7 25.39 23.26 -39.63
C LEU A 7 24.15 23.16 -38.72
N ILE A 8 23.23 22.25 -39.01
CA ILE A 8 22.15 21.90 -38.10
C ILE A 8 22.77 20.99 -37.03
N ALA A 9 23.13 21.63 -35.92
CA ALA A 9 23.64 20.97 -34.73
C ALA A 9 22.65 19.93 -34.23
N LEU A 10 23.20 18.78 -33.90
CA LEU A 10 22.59 17.71 -33.14
C LEU A 10 21.96 18.24 -31.85
N SER A 11 20.65 18.11 -31.75
CA SER A 11 19.99 17.90 -30.47
C SER A 11 18.88 16.90 -30.72
N THR A 12 19.24 15.61 -30.68
CA THR A 12 18.28 14.54 -30.43
C THR A 12 17.69 14.81 -29.05
N VAL A 13 16.59 15.57 -29.03
CA VAL A 13 15.75 15.71 -27.84
C VAL A 13 15.13 14.33 -27.63
N VAL A 14 15.84 13.47 -26.91
CA VAL A 14 15.23 12.31 -26.28
C VAL A 14 14.31 12.88 -25.22
N LEU A 15 13.06 13.16 -25.62
CA LEU A 15 11.96 13.27 -24.70
C LEU A 15 11.88 11.91 -24.01
N THR A 16 12.57 11.76 -22.88
CA THR A 16 12.31 10.68 -21.94
C THR A 16 10.86 10.87 -21.49
N GLN A 17 9.95 10.19 -22.17
CA GLN A 17 8.56 10.07 -21.79
C GLN A 17 8.58 9.47 -20.37
N ARG A 18 8.41 10.31 -19.33
CA ARG A 18 8.09 9.79 -18.00
C ARG A 18 6.83 8.96 -18.21
N PRO A 19 6.80 7.68 -17.84
CA PRO A 19 5.59 6.89 -17.98
C PRO A 19 4.53 7.55 -17.12
N THR A 20 3.60 8.28 -17.75
CA THR A 20 2.34 8.73 -17.18
C THR A 20 1.37 7.56 -17.17
N GLY A 21 1.86 6.39 -16.76
CA GLY A 21 1.03 5.24 -16.46
C GLY A 21 0.37 5.45 -15.10
N PRO A 22 -0.78 4.81 -14.84
CA PRO A 22 -1.33 4.75 -13.50
C PRO A 22 -0.24 4.28 -12.52
N GLN A 23 -0.08 5.00 -11.41
CA GLN A 23 0.80 4.55 -10.34
C GLN A 23 0.34 3.14 -9.91
N PRO A 24 1.28 2.19 -9.69
CA PRO A 24 0.91 0.86 -9.24
C PRO A 24 0.22 0.99 -7.87
N THR A 25 -1.08 0.74 -7.87
CA THR A 25 -1.88 0.65 -6.65
C THR A 25 -1.56 -0.67 -5.95
N TYR A 26 -1.50 -0.67 -4.63
CA TYR A 26 -1.35 -1.90 -3.87
C TYR A 26 -2.43 -2.91 -4.22
N SER A 27 -2.01 -4.16 -4.43
CA SER A 27 -2.91 -5.32 -4.49
C SER A 27 -3.53 -5.59 -3.11
N PRO A 28 -4.66 -6.34 -3.04
CA PRO A 28 -5.23 -6.77 -1.77
C PRO A 28 -4.21 -7.47 -0.86
N CYS A 29 -3.37 -8.34 -1.42
CA CYS A 29 -2.32 -9.03 -0.67
C CYS A 29 -1.29 -8.06 -0.06
N GLN A 30 -0.89 -7.02 -0.79
CA GLN A 30 0.02 -5.98 -0.26
C GLN A 30 -0.63 -5.12 0.82
N ILE A 31 -1.93 -4.80 0.68
CA ILE A 31 -2.70 -4.10 1.71
C ILE A 31 -2.79 -4.97 2.97
N CYS A 32 -3.03 -6.28 2.82
CA CYS A 32 -3.07 -7.20 3.94
C CYS A 32 -1.73 -7.26 4.68
N TYR A 33 -0.62 -7.42 3.96
CA TYR A 33 0.71 -7.41 4.57
C TYR A 33 0.99 -6.12 5.32
N TYR A 34 0.56 -4.99 4.79
CA TYR A 34 0.66 -3.71 5.46
C TYR A 34 -0.10 -3.69 6.79
N ILE A 35 -1.41 -3.98 6.79
CA ILE A 35 -2.23 -3.89 8.00
C ILE A 35 -1.83 -4.91 9.08
N VAL A 36 -1.43 -6.12 8.69
CA VAL A 36 -0.98 -7.14 9.65
C VAL A 36 0.35 -6.74 10.28
N SER A 37 1.26 -6.16 9.50
CA SER A 37 2.53 -5.63 10.03
C SER A 37 2.30 -4.48 11.02
N GLN A 38 1.31 -3.61 10.76
CA GLN A 38 0.93 -2.57 11.71
C GLN A 38 0.27 -3.16 12.96
N ALA A 39 -0.58 -4.18 12.80
CA ALA A 39 -1.20 -4.86 13.94
C ALA A 39 -0.15 -5.49 14.86
N GLU A 40 0.84 -6.18 14.30
CA GLU A 40 2.01 -6.70 15.03
C GLU A 40 2.73 -5.58 15.79
N HIS A 41 2.99 -4.45 15.14
CA HIS A 41 3.67 -3.31 15.77
C HIS A 41 2.89 -2.73 16.95
N HIS A 42 1.59 -2.52 16.81
CA HIS A 42 0.73 -2.02 17.87
C HIS A 42 0.69 -2.99 19.05
N LEU A 43 0.49 -4.29 18.79
CA LEU A 43 0.39 -5.33 19.81
C LEU A 43 1.73 -5.59 20.54
N HIS A 44 2.87 -5.44 19.84
CA HIS A 44 4.19 -5.54 20.46
C HIS A 44 4.55 -4.35 21.35
N ARG A 45 4.02 -3.15 21.04
CA ARG A 45 4.25 -1.94 21.85
C ARG A 45 3.35 -1.85 23.08
N GLY A 46 2.32 -2.68 23.17
CA GLY A 46 1.43 -2.82 24.31
C GLY A 46 0.23 -3.66 23.94
N ARG A 47 -0.43 -4.29 24.94
CA ARG A 47 -1.74 -4.91 24.68
C ARG A 47 -2.75 -3.81 24.38
N VAL A 48 -3.10 -3.67 23.10
CA VAL A 48 -4.22 -2.86 22.65
C VAL A 48 -5.47 -3.75 22.60
N GLU A 49 -6.59 -3.23 23.12
CA GLU A 49 -7.87 -3.92 23.02
C GLU A 49 -8.36 -3.91 21.56
N LYS A 50 -9.25 -4.83 21.19
CA LYS A 50 -9.75 -4.97 19.80
C LYS A 50 -10.18 -3.64 19.18
N GLY A 51 -10.96 -2.85 19.91
CA GLY A 51 -11.48 -1.57 19.40
C GLY A 51 -10.38 -0.53 19.17
N GLU A 52 -9.37 -0.50 20.04
CA GLU A 52 -8.22 0.39 19.90
C GLU A 52 -7.35 -0.03 18.71
N LEU A 53 -7.14 -1.34 18.53
CA LEU A 53 -6.47 -1.87 17.36
C LEU A 53 -7.21 -1.51 16.07
N GLN A 54 -8.53 -1.68 16.03
CA GLN A 54 -9.33 -1.34 14.85
C GLN A 54 -9.17 0.13 14.49
N ILE A 55 -9.29 1.04 15.46
CA ILE A 55 -9.10 2.49 15.24
C ILE A 55 -7.71 2.77 14.67
N ALA A 56 -6.66 2.20 15.28
CA ALA A 56 -5.29 2.39 14.82
C ALA A 56 -5.09 1.88 13.37
N LEU A 57 -5.62 0.70 13.03
CA LEU A 57 -5.51 0.16 11.68
C LEU A 57 -6.29 0.99 10.64
N LEU A 58 -7.43 1.58 11.01
CA LEU A 58 -8.17 2.49 10.14
C LEU A 58 -7.41 3.80 9.89
N GLU A 59 -6.71 4.33 10.88
CA GLU A 59 -5.79 5.47 10.70
C GLU A 59 -4.63 5.12 9.76
N GLU A 60 -4.09 3.90 9.88
CA GLU A 60 -3.07 3.38 8.97
C GLU A 60 -3.59 3.24 7.54
N CYS A 61 -4.84 2.79 7.35
CA CYS A 61 -5.49 2.76 6.04
C CYS A 61 -5.60 4.15 5.42
N GLU A 62 -5.91 5.17 6.23
CA GLU A 62 -6.01 6.55 5.75
C GLU A 62 -4.68 7.14 5.29
N SER A 63 -3.56 6.68 5.89
CA SER A 63 -2.21 7.09 5.48
C SER A 63 -1.90 6.70 4.02
N LEU A 64 -2.52 5.62 3.50
CA LEU A 64 -2.34 5.14 2.14
C LEU A 64 -2.89 6.12 1.09
N ARG A 65 -3.85 6.99 1.47
CA ARG A 65 -4.55 7.89 0.54
C ARG A 65 -3.61 8.71 -0.33
N ARG A 66 -2.51 9.21 0.26
CA ARG A 66 -1.54 10.06 -0.42
C ARG A 66 -0.77 9.34 -1.53
N TYR A 67 -0.56 8.04 -1.39
CA TYR A 67 0.35 7.27 -2.24
C TYR A 67 -0.35 6.24 -3.11
N GLN A 68 -1.48 5.70 -2.65
CA GLN A 68 -2.20 4.58 -3.26
C GLN A 68 -3.59 4.99 -3.75
N GLY A 69 -4.04 6.21 -3.44
CA GLY A 69 -5.33 6.74 -3.86
C GLY A 69 -6.51 6.17 -3.06
N TYR A 70 -7.71 6.64 -3.40
CA TYR A 70 -8.92 6.39 -2.63
C TYR A 70 -9.38 4.93 -2.64
N GLN A 71 -9.18 4.23 -3.77
CA GLN A 71 -9.58 2.82 -3.88
C GLN A 71 -8.80 1.92 -2.92
N ALA A 72 -7.49 2.14 -2.77
CA ALA A 72 -6.67 1.39 -1.82
C ALA A 72 -7.10 1.63 -0.36
N VAL A 73 -7.49 2.87 -0.02
CA VAL A 73 -8.06 3.19 1.30
C VAL A 73 -9.34 2.41 1.53
N GLN A 74 -10.27 2.40 0.57
CA GLN A 74 -11.53 1.66 0.69
C GLN A 74 -11.29 0.15 0.87
N THR A 75 -10.40 -0.44 0.07
CA THR A 75 -10.03 -1.85 0.21
C THR A 75 -9.41 -2.13 1.58
N CYS A 76 -8.55 -1.24 2.07
CA CYS A 76 -7.93 -1.37 3.39
C CYS A 76 -8.96 -1.31 4.52
N VAL A 77 -9.85 -0.31 4.51
CA VAL A 77 -10.91 -0.14 5.52
C VAL A 77 -11.82 -1.37 5.56
N GLN A 78 -12.30 -1.82 4.40
CA GLN A 78 -13.15 -3.00 4.31
C GLN A 78 -12.44 -4.24 4.87
N MET A 79 -11.16 -4.42 4.55
CA MET A 79 -10.37 -5.55 5.02
C MET A 79 -10.21 -5.54 6.54
N VAL A 80 -9.97 -4.37 7.15
CA VAL A 80 -9.91 -4.21 8.61
C VAL A 80 -11.26 -4.55 9.23
N ASP A 81 -12.35 -3.98 8.74
CA ASP A 81 -13.69 -4.16 9.31
C ASP A 81 -14.16 -5.62 9.25
N ASP A 82 -13.91 -6.30 8.12
CA ASP A 82 -14.32 -7.70 7.94
C ASP A 82 -13.46 -8.67 8.76
N ASN A 83 -12.19 -8.36 9.00
CA ASN A 83 -11.21 -9.33 9.48
C ASN A 83 -10.55 -8.98 10.82
N ILE A 84 -10.93 -7.89 11.49
CA ILE A 84 -10.28 -7.43 12.74
C ILE A 84 -10.18 -8.52 13.82
N ASN A 85 -11.21 -9.38 13.95
CA ASN A 85 -11.18 -10.50 14.89
C ASN A 85 -10.08 -11.51 14.54
N THR A 86 -10.00 -11.90 13.27
CA THR A 86 -9.00 -12.85 12.78
C THR A 86 -7.61 -12.27 12.90
N ILE A 87 -7.40 -11.02 12.47
CA ILE A 87 -6.11 -10.32 12.58
C ILE A 87 -5.65 -10.27 14.04
N LEU A 88 -6.52 -9.84 14.97
CA LEU A 88 -6.17 -9.77 16.39
C LEU A 88 -5.80 -11.14 16.96
N ASN A 89 -6.62 -12.16 16.70
CA ASN A 89 -6.40 -13.50 17.26
C ASN A 89 -5.12 -14.13 16.71
N ASP A 90 -4.89 -14.00 15.40
CA ASP A 90 -3.79 -14.66 14.73
C ASP A 90 -2.45 -13.98 15.00
N VAL A 91 -2.42 -12.65 15.09
CA VAL A 91 -1.22 -11.93 15.53
C VAL A 91 -0.88 -12.29 16.98
N ASN A 92 -1.87 -12.34 17.88
CA ASN A 92 -1.64 -12.80 19.27
C ASN A 92 -1.17 -14.27 19.34
N ALA A 93 -1.57 -15.10 18.38
CA ALA A 93 -1.08 -16.46 18.23
C ALA A 93 0.31 -16.56 17.57
N ASN A 94 0.95 -15.43 17.26
CA ASN A 94 2.23 -15.34 16.54
C ASN A 94 2.21 -16.05 15.18
N LYS A 95 1.05 -16.08 14.50
CA LYS A 95 1.03 -16.49 13.09
C LYS A 95 1.81 -15.46 12.26
N ASN A 96 2.52 -15.93 11.25
CA ASN A 96 3.24 -15.03 10.35
C ASN A 96 2.27 -14.31 9.40
N VAL A 97 2.66 -13.12 8.95
CA VAL A 97 1.89 -12.25 8.05
C VAL A 97 1.38 -12.94 6.78
N THR A 98 2.17 -13.82 6.16
CA THR A 98 1.76 -14.55 4.94
C THR A 98 0.60 -15.48 5.23
N THR A 99 0.68 -16.26 6.30
CA THR A 99 -0.39 -17.18 6.71
C THR A 99 -1.66 -16.41 7.07
N ILE A 100 -1.56 -15.31 7.82
CA ILE A 100 -2.74 -14.50 8.18
C ILE A 100 -3.46 -14.00 6.92
N CYS A 101 -2.71 -13.49 5.94
CA CYS A 101 -3.30 -12.95 4.72
C CYS A 101 -3.88 -14.00 3.78
N GLN A 102 -3.36 -15.24 3.84
CA GLN A 102 -3.97 -16.39 3.18
C GLN A 102 -5.27 -16.82 3.89
N ASP A 103 -5.26 -16.87 5.23
CA ASP A 103 -6.42 -17.26 6.03
C ASP A 103 -7.62 -16.31 5.81
N ILE A 104 -7.37 -15.02 5.56
CA ILE A 104 -8.42 -14.03 5.24
C ILE A 104 -8.67 -13.84 3.72
N SER A 105 -8.11 -14.73 2.89
CA SER A 105 -8.30 -14.77 1.43
C SER A 105 -7.95 -13.47 0.69
N GLN A 106 -6.92 -12.75 1.14
CA GLN A 106 -6.39 -11.55 0.49
C GLN A 106 -5.10 -11.83 -0.29
N CYS A 107 -4.45 -12.93 0.07
CA CYS A 107 -3.44 -13.68 -0.66
C CYS A 107 -3.96 -15.14 -0.77
#